data_AF-A0A7S1C203-F1
#
_entry.id   AF-A0A7S1C203-F1
#
_cell.length_a   1.000
_cell.length_b   1.000
_cell.length_c   1.000
_cell.angle_alpha   90.00
_cell.angle_beta   90.00
_cell.angle_gamma   90.00
#
_symmetry.space_group_name_H-M   'P 1'
#
loop_
_entity.id
_entity.type
_entity.pdbx_description
1 polymer ?
#
loop_
_entity_poly.entity_id
_entity_poly.type
_entity_poly.pdbx_seq_one_letter_code
_entity_poly.pdbx_strand_id
1 'polypeptide(L)'
;EEALLLLPFPGATALLGYLNLFLERGVAVESASRAALFLLRVHRNQLATSSDARIGGLLLALQTNLHARLGEHRDRVGFNLAGLAFVAEAAEAHRAGGGLLDDDEAEAARAAKEAEAAAEAEEERRLSRNRGRKRARLSLF
;
A
#
# COMPACT_ATOMS: atom_id res chain seq x y z
N GLU A 1 -6.02 3.99 31.52
CA GLU A 1 -7.35 3.35 31.63
C GLU A 1 -7.87 3.35 33.06
N GLU A 2 -7.03 3.06 34.06
CA GLU A 2 -7.40 3.09 35.49
C GLU A 2 -8.01 4.43 35.96
N ALA A 3 -7.48 5.57 35.50
CA ALA A 3 -8.05 6.88 35.81
C ALA A 3 -9.45 7.12 35.20
N LEU A 4 -9.77 6.45 34.08
CA LEU A 4 -11.05 6.60 33.38
C LEU A 4 -12.17 5.80 34.06
N LEU A 5 -11.83 4.77 34.86
CA LEU A 5 -12.80 3.99 35.65
C LEU A 5 -13.44 4.80 36.77
N LEU A 6 -12.75 5.82 37.27
CA LEU A 6 -13.21 6.67 38.37
C LEU A 6 -14.15 7.79 37.88
N LEU A 7 -14.38 7.89 36.58
CA LEU A 7 -15.08 9.02 35.97
C LEU A 7 -16.60 8.89 36.13
N PRO A 8 -17.29 9.88 36.71
CA PRO A 8 -18.75 9.92 36.74
C PRO A 8 -19.35 10.02 35.33
N PHE A 9 -20.55 9.48 35.14
CA PHE A 9 -21.23 9.44 33.84
C PHE A 9 -21.27 10.77 33.07
N PRO A 10 -21.59 11.93 33.70
CA PRO A 10 -21.58 13.21 32.99
C PRO A 10 -20.18 13.62 32.49
N GLY A 11 -19.13 13.26 33.22
CA GLY A 11 -17.75 13.47 32.78
C GLY A 11 -17.39 12.55 31.62
N ALA A 12 -17.86 11.31 31.64
CA ALA A 12 -17.63 10.35 30.58
C ALA A 12 -18.29 10.76 29.26
N THR A 13 -19.52 11.28 29.28
CA THR A 13 -20.20 11.76 28.08
C THR A 13 -19.55 13.02 27.51
N ALA A 14 -19.11 13.95 28.36
CA ALA A 14 -18.34 15.11 27.93
C ALA A 14 -17.01 14.69 27.28
N LEU A 15 -16.30 13.73 27.89
CA LEU A 15 -15.05 13.19 27.35
C LEU A 15 -15.25 12.48 26.00
N LEU A 16 -16.31 11.71 25.84
CA LEU A 16 -16.68 11.11 24.55
C LEU A 16 -16.86 12.17 23.45
N GLY A 17 -17.40 13.35 23.79
CA GLY A 17 -17.48 14.49 22.87
C GLY A 17 -16.11 15.01 22.43
N TYR A 18 -15.19 15.21 23.37
CA TYR A 18 -13.82 15.63 23.05
C TYR A 18 -13.05 14.58 22.24
N LEU A 19 -13.23 13.29 22.59
CA LEU A 19 -12.62 12.18 21.85
C LEU A 19 -13.14 12.10 20.42
N ASN A 20 -14.43 12.36 20.19
CA ASN A 20 -14.98 12.46 18.85
C ASN A 20 -14.30 13.57 18.03
N LEU A 21 -14.11 14.76 18.62
CA LEU A 21 -13.41 15.86 17.97
C LEU A 21 -11.96 15.50 17.62
N PHE A 22 -11.27 14.75 18.47
CA PHE A 22 -9.90 14.29 18.19
C PHE A 22 -9.87 13.30 17.03
N LEU A 23 -10.83 12.38 16.96
CA LEU A 23 -10.96 11.43 15.85
C LEU A 23 -11.30 12.13 14.53
N GLU A 24 -12.19 13.12 14.54
CA GLU A 24 -12.49 13.96 13.36
C GLU A 24 -11.23 14.64 12.84
N ARG A 25 -10.42 15.22 13.74
CA ARG A 25 -9.17 15.89 13.40
C ARG A 25 -8.00 14.95 13.14
N GLY A 26 -8.15 13.65 13.38
CA GLY A 26 -7.08 12.66 13.22
C GLY A 26 -5.93 12.83 14.23
N VAL A 27 -6.19 13.42 15.39
CA VAL A 27 -5.17 13.67 16.43
C VAL A 27 -5.16 12.53 17.42
N ALA A 28 -3.97 11.98 17.73
CA ALA A 28 -3.78 10.92 18.71
C ALA A 28 -4.79 9.77 18.56
N VAL A 29 -5.04 9.34 17.31
CA VAL A 29 -6.13 8.44 16.93
C VAL A 29 -6.15 7.15 17.76
N GLU A 30 -5.00 6.54 17.99
CA GLU A 30 -4.91 5.29 18.75
C GLU A 30 -5.35 5.48 20.21
N SER A 31 -4.81 6.49 20.89
CA SER A 31 -5.16 6.80 22.28
C SER A 31 -6.62 7.22 22.41
N ALA A 32 -7.10 8.05 21.47
CA ALA A 32 -8.48 8.51 21.43
C ALA A 32 -9.46 7.34 21.21
N SER A 33 -9.14 6.44 20.27
CA SER A 33 -9.94 5.25 19.98
C SER A 33 -9.99 4.31 21.17
N ARG A 34 -8.86 4.05 21.80
CA ARG A 34 -8.77 3.18 22.98
C ARG A 34 -9.57 3.75 24.15
N ALA A 35 -9.42 5.04 24.45
CA ALA A 35 -10.18 5.72 25.48
C ALA A 35 -11.68 5.73 25.19
N ALA A 36 -12.09 5.98 23.94
CA ALA A 36 -13.50 5.98 23.55
C ALA A 36 -14.12 4.58 23.72
N LEU A 37 -13.46 3.54 23.20
CA LEU A 37 -13.91 2.15 23.34
C LEU A 37 -13.99 1.72 24.81
N PHE A 38 -13.03 2.16 25.64
CA PHE A 38 -13.04 1.89 27.06
C PHE A 38 -14.27 2.52 27.75
N LEU A 39 -14.53 3.81 27.52
CA LEU A 39 -15.69 4.51 28.09
C LEU A 39 -17.01 3.91 27.61
N LEU A 40 -17.11 3.53 26.34
CA LEU A 40 -18.27 2.84 25.79
C LEU A 40 -18.51 1.49 26.48
N ARG A 41 -17.45 0.74 26.77
CA ARG A 41 -17.55 -0.55 27.48
C ARG A 41 -17.99 -0.37 28.94
N VAL A 42 -17.42 0.60 29.66
CA VAL A 42 -17.71 0.85 31.07
C VAL A 42 -19.13 1.41 31.27
N HIS A 43 -19.55 2.37 30.44
CA HIS A 43 -20.82 3.08 30.61
C HIS A 43 -21.96 2.56 29.71
N ARG A 44 -21.84 1.37 29.12
CA ARG A 44 -22.79 0.84 28.12
C ARG A 44 -24.26 0.90 28.56
N ASN A 45 -24.54 0.54 29.83
CA ASN A 45 -25.91 0.49 30.36
C ASN A 45 -26.48 1.91 30.51
N GLN A 46 -25.69 2.84 31.03
CA GLN A 46 -26.10 4.23 31.24
C GLN A 46 -26.30 4.95 29.89
N LEU A 47 -25.46 4.65 28.90
CA LEU A 47 -25.60 5.17 27.54
C LEU A 47 -26.87 4.65 26.85
N ALA A 48 -27.21 3.37 27.03
CA ALA A 48 -28.39 2.76 26.40
C ALA A 48 -29.72 3.21 27.03
N THR A 49 -29.74 3.51 28.33
CA THR A 49 -30.96 3.94 29.05
C THR A 49 -31.17 5.46 29.00
N SER A 50 -30.16 6.23 28.60
CA SER A 50 -30.27 7.68 28.52
C SER A 50 -31.28 8.11 27.45
N SER A 51 -32.24 8.96 27.85
CA SER A 51 -33.21 9.58 26.95
C SER A 51 -32.69 10.85 26.25
N ASP A 52 -31.45 11.28 26.54
CA ASP A 52 -30.84 12.45 25.88
C ASP A 52 -30.50 12.14 24.42
N ALA A 53 -31.28 12.71 23.50
CA ALA A 53 -31.11 12.56 22.06
C ALA A 53 -29.71 12.99 21.55
N ARG A 54 -29.02 13.90 22.27
CA ARG A 54 -27.66 14.35 21.91
C ARG A 54 -26.64 13.23 22.04
N ILE A 55 -26.83 12.32 23.00
CA ILE A 55 -25.94 11.17 23.20
C ILE A 55 -26.07 10.21 22.02
N GLY A 56 -27.28 9.98 21.51
CA GLY A 56 -27.49 9.16 20.31
C GLY A 56 -26.73 9.70 19.09
N GLY A 57 -26.82 11.01 18.84
CA GLY A 57 -26.06 11.67 17.76
C GLY A 57 -24.54 11.56 17.93
N LEU A 58 -24.05 11.76 19.16
CA LEU A 58 -22.63 11.60 19.48
C LEU A 58 -22.13 10.17 19.27
N LEU A 59 -22.91 9.16 19.67
CA LEU A 59 -22.54 7.75 19.49
C LEU A 59 -22.47 7.36 18.02
N LEU A 60 -23.40 7.86 17.20
CA LEU A 60 -23.37 7.64 15.75
C LEU A 60 -22.13 8.30 15.12
N ALA A 61 -21.85 9.56 15.46
CA ALA A 61 -20.65 10.25 14.98
C ALA A 61 -19.36 9.53 15.39
N LEU A 62 -19.27 9.11 16.66
CA LEU A 62 -18.15 8.32 17.16
C LEU A 62 -17.98 7.01 16.41
N GLN A 63 -19.07 6.29 16.14
CA GLN A 63 -19.02 5.04 15.39
C GLN A 63 -18.45 5.28 14.00
N THR A 64 -18.96 6.28 13.27
CA THR A 64 -18.47 6.63 11.92
C THR A 64 -16.99 7.00 11.95
N ASN A 65 -16.59 7.88 12.87
CA ASN A 65 -15.20 8.36 12.96
C ASN A 65 -14.23 7.26 13.39
N LEU A 66 -14.62 6.39 14.33
CA LEU A 66 -13.80 5.23 14.74
C LEU A 66 -13.58 4.28 13.57
N HIS A 67 -14.64 3.91 12.83
CA HIS A 67 -14.50 2.99 11.70
C HIS A 67 -13.63 3.58 10.59
N ALA A 68 -13.85 4.85 10.24
CA ALA A 68 -13.06 5.53 9.22
C ALA A 68 -11.57 5.59 9.61
N ARG A 69 -11.25 6.05 10.82
CA ARG A 69 -9.86 6.25 11.26
C ARG A 69 -9.13 4.94 11.54
N LEU A 70 -9.77 3.98 12.20
CA LEU A 70 -9.16 2.67 12.44
C LEU A 70 -8.99 1.88 11.13
N GLY A 71 -9.94 2.01 10.20
CA GLY A 71 -9.81 1.44 8.85
C GLY A 71 -8.59 2.02 8.12
N GLU A 72 -8.50 3.35 8.05
CA GLU A 72 -7.36 4.06 7.44
C GLU A 72 -6.01 3.64 8.06
N HIS A 73 -5.94 3.55 9.39
CA HIS A 73 -4.73 3.09 10.07
C HIS A 73 -4.40 1.63 9.77
N ARG A 74 -5.39 0.73 9.80
CA ARG A 74 -5.21 -0.69 9.48
C ARG A 74 -4.72 -0.85 8.05
N ASP A 75 -5.32 -0.14 7.10
CA ASP A 75 -5.01 -0.26 5.69
C ASP A 75 -3.59 0.25 5.40
N ARG A 76 -3.17 1.37 6.01
CA ARG A 76 -1.78 1.86 5.94
C ARG A 76 -0.78 0.85 6.50
N VAL A 77 -1.03 0.33 7.70
CA VAL A 77 -0.14 -0.64 8.33
C VAL A 77 -0.07 -1.93 7.51
N GLY A 78 -1.22 -2.41 7.01
CA GLY A 78 -1.31 -3.60 6.18
C GLY A 78 -0.56 -3.44 4.86
N PHE A 79 -0.74 -2.31 4.17
CA PHE A 79 -0.03 -2.00 2.94
C PHE A 79 1.48 -1.92 3.16
N ASN A 80 1.92 -1.19 4.20
CA ASN A 80 3.34 -1.06 4.51
C ASN A 80 3.97 -2.40 4.88
N LEU A 81 3.26 -3.24 5.63
CA LEU A 81 3.74 -4.56 6.01
C LEU A 81 3.86 -5.48 4.78
N ALA A 82 2.87 -5.47 3.89
CA ALA A 82 2.93 -6.23 2.64
C ALA A 82 4.07 -5.75 1.73
N GLY A 83 4.26 -4.43 1.62
CA GLY A 83 5.38 -3.85 0.88
C GLY A 83 6.74 -4.24 1.47
N LEU A 84 6.87 -4.21 2.79
CA LEU A 84 8.10 -4.65 3.46
C LEU A 84 8.37 -6.14 3.26
N ALA A 85 7.34 -6.99 3.32
CA ALA A 85 7.47 -8.43 3.05
C ALA A 85 7.95 -8.68 1.61
N PHE A 86 7.37 -7.97 0.63
CA PHE A 86 7.79 -8.05 -0.77
C PHE A 86 9.24 -7.61 -0.96
N VAL A 87 9.64 -6.48 -0.38
CA VAL A 87 11.03 -5.97 -0.46
C VAL A 87 12.01 -6.94 0.21
N ALA A 88 11.63 -7.55 1.33
CA ALA A 88 12.46 -8.53 2.03
C ALA A 88 12.68 -9.77 1.16
N GLU A 89 11.62 -10.32 0.55
CA GLU A 89 11.70 -11.47 -0.35
C GLU A 89 12.57 -11.16 -1.58
N ALA A 90 12.37 -10.00 -2.21
CA ALA A 90 13.18 -9.57 -3.35
C ALA A 90 14.67 -9.41 -2.97
N ALA A 91 14.96 -8.86 -1.79
CA ALA A 91 16.33 -8.70 -1.30
C ALA A 91 17.01 -10.06 -0.99
N GLU A 92 16.26 -11.03 -0.48
CA GLU A 92 16.76 -12.40 -0.27
C GLU A 92 17.03 -13.10 -1.60
N ALA A 93 16.13 -13.01 -2.57
CA ALA A 93 16.29 -13.56 -3.91
C ALA A 93 17.53 -12.97 -4.64
N HIS A 94 17.70 -11.65 -4.57
CA HIS A 94 18.87 -10.98 -5.14
C HIS A 94 20.17 -11.40 -4.44
N ARG A 95 20.18 -11.61 -3.12
CA ARG A 95 21.35 -12.15 -2.41
C ARG A 95 21.68 -13.59 -2.81
N ALA A 96 20.66 -14.38 -3.15
CA ALA A 96 20.81 -15.75 -3.63
C ALA A 96 21.26 -15.85 -5.10
N GLY A 97 21.41 -14.72 -5.81
CA GLY A 97 21.88 -14.66 -7.20
C GLY A 97 20.79 -14.88 -8.25
N GLY A 98 19.52 -14.73 -7.88
CA GLY A 98 18.39 -14.77 -8.80
C GLY A 98 17.31 -13.80 -8.33
N GLY A 99 17.50 -12.50 -8.56
CA GLY A 99 16.49 -11.49 -8.32
C GLY A 99 15.64 -11.22 -9.57
N LEU A 100 14.36 -10.88 -9.37
CA LEU A 100 13.45 -10.47 -10.46
C LEU A 100 14.03 -9.33 -11.34
N LEU A 101 14.83 -8.45 -10.75
CA LEU A 101 15.54 -7.38 -11.47
C LEU A 101 16.72 -7.90 -12.30
N ASP A 102 17.40 -8.95 -11.83
CA ASP A 102 18.48 -9.61 -12.57
C ASP A 102 17.92 -10.37 -13.79
N ASP A 103 16.72 -10.94 -13.66
CA ASP A 103 16.01 -11.60 -14.74
C ASP A 103 15.59 -10.60 -15.83
N ASP A 104 15.08 -9.42 -15.45
CA ASP A 104 14.75 -8.33 -16.40
C ASP A 104 15.99 -7.82 -17.16
N GLU A 105 17.12 -7.63 -16.45
CA GLU A 105 18.39 -7.23 -17.08
C GLU A 105 18.95 -8.34 -18.00
N ALA A 106 18.85 -9.60 -17.59
CA ALA A 106 19.28 -10.74 -18.39
C ALA A 106 18.40 -10.94 -19.63
N GLU A 107 17.09 -10.71 -19.53
CA GLU A 107 16.14 -10.78 -20.65
C GLU A 107 16.39 -9.63 -21.64
N ALA A 108 16.60 -8.41 -21.16
CA ALA A 108 16.98 -7.27 -21.99
C ALA A 108 18.31 -7.48 -22.71
N ALA A 109 19.32 -8.05 -22.03
CA ALA A 109 20.61 -8.37 -22.62
C ALA A 109 20.53 -9.47 -23.70
N ARG A 110 19.63 -10.46 -23.52
CA ARG A 110 19.37 -11.50 -24.54
C ARG A 110 18.68 -10.91 -25.76
N ALA A 111 17.67 -10.08 -25.57
CA ALA A 111 16.97 -9.40 -26.67
C ALA A 111 17.91 -8.50 -27.48
N ALA A 112 18.83 -7.79 -26.82
CA ALA A 112 19.84 -6.96 -27.49
C ALA A 112 20.80 -7.80 -28.36
N LYS A 113 21.28 -8.94 -27.85
CA LYS A 113 22.16 -9.85 -28.62
C LYS A 113 21.46 -10.47 -29.82
N GLU A 114 20.18 -10.84 -29.69
CA GLU A 114 19.40 -11.38 -30.81
C GLU A 114 19.17 -10.31 -31.90
N ALA A 115 18.94 -9.06 -31.51
CA ALA A 115 18.82 -7.95 -32.46
C ALA A 115 20.14 -7.66 -33.20
N GLU A 116 21.27 -7.70 -32.49
CA GLU A 116 22.60 -7.51 -33.09
C GLU A 116 22.93 -8.65 -34.08
N ALA A 117 22.69 -9.91 -33.70
CA ALA A 117 22.89 -11.06 -34.58
C ALA A 117 21.97 -11.02 -35.82
N ALA A 118 20.73 -10.53 -35.68
CA ALA A 118 19.83 -10.34 -36.81
C ALA A 118 20.31 -9.24 -37.77
N ALA A 119 20.87 -8.14 -37.24
CA ALA A 119 21.41 -7.05 -38.05
C ALA A 119 22.65 -7.47 -38.84
N GLU A 120 23.57 -8.21 -38.22
CA GLU A 120 24.76 -8.77 -38.89
C GLU A 120 24.37 -9.73 -40.02
N ALA A 121 23.41 -10.63 -39.76
CA ALA A 121 22.90 -11.56 -40.76
C ALA A 121 22.22 -10.85 -41.94
N GLU A 122 21.54 -9.73 -41.70
CA GLU A 122 20.93 -8.92 -42.76
C GLU A 122 22.01 -8.18 -43.59
N GLU A 123 23.06 -7.68 -42.96
CA GLU A 123 24.17 -7.02 -43.64
C GLU A 123 24.95 -7.99 -44.54
N GLU A 124 25.22 -9.20 -44.07
CA GLU A 124 25.84 -10.26 -44.86
C GLU A 124 24.98 -10.66 -46.08
N ARG A 125 23.65 -10.77 -45.89
CA ARG A 125 22.69 -11.01 -46.98
C ARG A 125 22.69 -9.86 -47.98
N ARG A 126 22.83 -8.61 -47.52
CA ARG A 126 22.90 -7.43 -48.40
C ARG A 126 24.19 -7.41 -49.21
N LEU A 127 25.32 -7.77 -48.59
CA LEU A 127 26.62 -7.86 -49.24
C LEU A 127 26.69 -8.99 -50.25
N SER A 128 26.12 -10.17 -49.95
CA SER A 128 26.07 -11.30 -50.88
C SER A 128 25.21 -10.98 -52.11
N ARG A 129 24.07 -10.33 -51.92
CA ARG A 129 23.19 -9.84 -52.99
C ARG A 129 23.88 -8.79 -53.88
N ASN A 130 24.67 -7.89 -53.30
CA ASN A 130 25.43 -6.89 -54.05
C ASN A 130 26.61 -7.49 -54.82
N ARG A 131 27.31 -8.48 -54.25
CA ARG A 131 28.39 -9.23 -54.94
C ARG A 131 27.84 -10.04 -56.13
N GLY A 132 26.67 -10.65 -55.98
CA GLY A 132 25.97 -11.34 -57.08
C GLY A 132 25.64 -10.41 -58.26
N ARG A 133 25.14 -9.21 -57.97
CA ARG A 133 24.83 -8.19 -59.00
C ARG A 133 26.08 -7.64 -59.71
N LYS A 134 27.21 -7.50 -59.01
CA LYS A 134 28.48 -7.06 -59.61
C LYS A 134 29.07 -8.12 -60.55
N ARG A 135 29.02 -9.40 -60.18
CA ARG A 135 29.46 -10.50 -61.04
C ARG A 135 28.63 -10.63 -62.31
N ALA A 136 27.32 -10.48 -62.22
CA ALA A 136 26.43 -10.50 -63.39
C ALA A 136 26.66 -9.33 -64.37
N ARG A 137 27.22 -8.19 -63.91
CA ARG A 137 27.59 -7.05 -64.76
C ARG A 137 28.96 -7.19 -65.43
N LEU A 138 29.86 -7.98 -64.85
CA LEU A 138 31.21 -8.22 -65.40
C LEU A 138 31.24 -9.35 -66.43
N SER A 139 30.22 -10.23 -66.47
CA SER A 139 30.06 -11.28 -67.48
C SER A 139 29.32 -10.82 -68.76
N LEU A 140 29.13 -9.51 -68.93
CA LEU A 140 28.39 -8.89 -70.03
C LEU A 140 29.25 -7.93 -70.87
N PHE A 141 30.57 -7.97 -70.66
CA PHE A 141 31.63 -7.42 -71.52
C PHE A 141 32.58 -8.56 -71.91
#